data_AF-A0AA41MIU3-F1
#
_entry.id   AF-A0AA41MIU3-F1
#
_cell.length_a   1.000
_cell.length_b   1.000
_cell.length_c   1.000
_cell.angle_alpha   90.00
_cell.angle_beta   90.00
_cell.angle_gamma   90.00
#
_symmetry.space_group_name_H-M   'P 1'
#
loop_
_entity.id
_entity.type
_entity.pdbx_description
1 polymer ?
#
loop_
_entity_poly.entity_id
_entity_poly.type
_entity_poly.pdbx_seq_one_letter_code
_entity_poly.pdbx_strand_id
1 'polypeptide(L)'
;MNDTATIQTRKHRTNQLLQRKEMVFDVLHPGKAAVPKTGVQGKLAKMYKTTPGVTFVFGFRTYFGGGKKTDFDMIYVFLDFSKKNELNYRLARHDLYEKKKTSRKQQKEHKNRRKKISRTAKAHVGTGKKLKQGRVCDDFFFSKCANFS
;
A
#
# COMPACT_ATOMS: atom_id res chain seq x y z
N MET A 1 -18.86 23.33 -17.28
CA MET A 1 -18.67 22.35 -18.36
C MET A 1 -17.90 23.03 -19.48
N ASN A 2 -16.65 22.59 -19.69
CA ASN A 2 -15.78 22.78 -20.86
C ASN A 2 -14.37 22.47 -20.36
N ASP A 3 -14.17 21.23 -19.94
CA ASP A 3 -12.86 20.80 -19.48
C ASP A 3 -11.97 20.66 -20.72
N THR A 4 -11.23 21.73 -21.03
CA THR A 4 -10.27 21.91 -22.14
C THR A 4 -9.16 20.85 -22.25
N ALA A 5 -9.27 19.73 -21.54
CA ALA A 5 -8.34 18.61 -21.60
C ALA A 5 -8.92 17.46 -22.44
N THR A 6 -8.43 17.28 -23.66
CA THR A 6 -8.81 16.17 -24.53
C THR A 6 -7.95 14.95 -24.20
N ILE A 7 -8.56 13.77 -24.10
CA ILE A 7 -7.85 12.51 -23.85
C ILE A 7 -7.80 11.72 -25.15
N GLN A 8 -6.60 11.29 -25.54
CA GLN A 8 -6.37 10.39 -26.68
C GLN A 8 -5.79 9.08 -26.18
N THR A 9 -6.35 7.95 -26.60
CA THR A 9 -5.90 6.62 -26.16
C THR A 9 -5.00 5.99 -27.21
N ARG A 10 -3.89 5.38 -26.77
CA ARG A 10 -2.92 4.65 -27.59
C ARG A 10 -2.69 3.26 -27.01
N LYS A 11 -2.33 2.30 -27.86
CA LYS A 11 -1.96 0.94 -27.45
C LYS A 11 -2.99 0.30 -26.50
N HIS A 12 -4.28 0.45 -26.83
CA HIS A 12 -5.37 -0.12 -26.03
C HIS A 12 -5.34 -1.65 -26.15
N ARG A 13 -5.23 -2.34 -25.02
CA ARG A 13 -5.23 -3.81 -24.93
C ARG A 13 -6.23 -4.26 -23.87
N THR A 14 -7.11 -5.19 -24.23
CA THR A 14 -7.98 -5.87 -23.26
C THR A 14 -7.27 -7.10 -22.74
N ASN A 15 -6.97 -7.15 -21.43
CA ASN A 15 -6.32 -8.27 -20.77
C ASN A 15 -7.36 -9.06 -19.95
N GLN A 16 -7.82 -10.18 -20.50
CA GLN A 16 -8.84 -11.01 -19.87
C GLN A 16 -8.34 -11.78 -18.64
N LEU A 17 -7.05 -12.16 -18.61
CA LEU A 17 -6.46 -12.92 -17.50
C LEU A 17 -6.53 -12.16 -16.17
N LEU A 18 -6.33 -10.84 -16.23
CA LEU A 18 -6.38 -9.94 -15.08
C LEU A 18 -7.69 -9.14 -14.98
N GLN A 19 -8.62 -9.39 -15.91
CA GLN A 19 -9.91 -8.71 -16.04
C GLN A 19 -9.81 -7.17 -16.06
N ARG A 20 -8.89 -6.66 -16.88
CA ARG A 20 -8.68 -5.21 -17.02
C ARG A 20 -8.38 -4.79 -18.45
N LYS A 21 -8.62 -3.53 -18.75
CA LYS A 21 -8.17 -2.84 -19.96
C LYS A 21 -6.93 -2.04 -19.61
N GLU A 22 -5.87 -2.24 -20.38
CA GLU A 22 -4.60 -1.54 -20.24
C GLU A 22 -4.42 -0.63 -21.45
N MET A 23 -4.06 0.63 -21.21
CA MET A 23 -3.79 1.56 -22.29
C MET A 23 -2.83 2.66 -21.85
N VAL A 24 -2.19 3.25 -22.85
CA VAL A 24 -1.45 4.51 -22.68
C VAL A 24 -2.42 5.61 -23.10
N PHE A 25 -2.52 6.69 -22.35
CA PHE A 25 -3.33 7.83 -22.75
C PHE A 25 -2.52 9.11 -22.74
N ASP A 26 -2.87 9.98 -23.67
CA ASP A 26 -2.30 11.30 -23.83
C ASP A 26 -3.33 12.33 -23.42
N VAL A 27 -2.94 13.24 -22.54
CA VAL A 27 -3.77 14.37 -22.13
C VAL A 27 -3.29 15.63 -22.81
N LEU A 28 -4.12 16.16 -23.70
CA LEU A 28 -3.91 17.41 -24.39
C LEU A 28 -4.66 18.51 -23.65
N HIS A 29 -3.96 19.49 -23.07
CA HIS A 29 -4.55 20.57 -22.29
C HIS A 29 -3.86 21.90 -22.61
N PRO A 30 -4.14 22.49 -23.79
CA PRO A 30 -3.51 23.73 -24.21
C PRO A 30 -3.80 24.86 -23.21
N GLY A 31 -2.79 25.69 -22.94
CA GLY A 31 -2.90 26.88 -22.09
C GLY A 31 -3.12 26.62 -20.60
N LYS A 32 -3.14 25.34 -20.15
CA LYS A 32 -3.23 24.98 -18.73
C LYS A 32 -1.95 24.29 -18.27
N ALA A 33 -1.57 24.50 -17.01
CA ALA A 33 -0.35 23.93 -16.47
C ALA A 33 -0.45 22.40 -16.26
N ALA A 34 -1.35 21.96 -15.38
CA ALA A 34 -1.47 20.56 -15.03
C ALA A 34 -2.91 20.15 -14.70
N VAL A 35 -3.43 19.16 -15.44
CA VAL A 35 -4.71 18.53 -15.11
C VAL A 35 -4.53 17.61 -13.89
N PRO A 36 -5.39 17.69 -12.86
CA PRO A 36 -5.35 16.78 -11.72
C PRO A 36 -5.81 15.38 -12.11
N LYS A 37 -5.29 14.36 -11.41
CA LYS A 37 -5.59 12.95 -11.69
C LYS A 37 -7.07 12.62 -11.55
N THR A 38 -7.74 13.21 -10.56
CA THR A 38 -9.18 13.03 -10.30
C THR A 38 -10.02 13.50 -11.49
N GLY A 39 -9.62 14.60 -12.14
CA GLY A 39 -10.27 15.11 -13.34
C GLY A 39 -10.12 14.16 -14.54
N VAL A 40 -8.92 13.61 -14.74
CA VAL A 40 -8.68 12.64 -15.82
C VAL A 40 -9.41 11.32 -15.56
N GLN A 41 -9.36 10.81 -14.34
CA GLN A 41 -10.06 9.61 -13.90
C GLN A 41 -11.57 9.72 -14.14
N GLY A 42 -12.18 10.87 -13.80
CA GLY A 42 -13.58 11.13 -14.06
C GLY A 42 -13.94 11.15 -15.55
N LYS A 43 -13.04 11.65 -16.42
CA LYS A 43 -13.25 11.64 -17.87
C LYS A 43 -13.13 10.24 -18.47
N LEU A 44 -12.13 9.47 -18.06
CA LEU A 44 -11.93 8.09 -18.50
C LEU A 44 -13.12 7.21 -18.09
N ALA A 45 -13.59 7.37 -16.85
CA ALA A 45 -14.79 6.72 -16.34
C ALA A 45 -16.02 7.02 -17.22
N LYS A 46 -16.23 8.29 -17.60
CA LYS A 46 -17.31 8.68 -18.51
C LYS A 46 -17.15 8.09 -19.91
N MET A 47 -15.95 8.12 -20.48
CA MET A 47 -15.68 7.59 -21.83
C MET A 47 -15.93 6.08 -21.92
N TYR A 48 -15.49 5.32 -20.92
CA TYR A 48 -15.59 3.86 -20.91
C TYR A 48 -16.80 3.32 -20.16
N LYS A 49 -17.70 4.20 -19.70
CA LYS A 49 -18.92 3.86 -18.95
C LYS A 49 -18.61 3.03 -17.69
N THR A 50 -17.52 3.36 -17.01
CA THR A 50 -17.10 2.71 -15.76
C THR A 50 -17.19 3.68 -14.60
N THR A 51 -17.13 3.14 -13.37
CA THR A 51 -17.04 3.96 -12.18
C THR A 51 -15.60 4.41 -11.96
N PRO A 52 -15.36 5.66 -11.50
CA PRO A 52 -14.00 6.17 -11.31
C PRO A 52 -13.19 5.35 -10.30
N GLY A 53 -13.83 4.74 -9.31
CA GLY A 53 -13.15 3.90 -8.30
C GLY A 53 -12.46 2.66 -8.85
N VAL A 54 -12.77 2.26 -10.08
CA VAL A 54 -12.21 1.07 -10.76
C VAL A 54 -11.12 1.46 -11.78
N THR A 55 -10.99 2.75 -12.08
CA THR A 55 -10.03 3.32 -13.04
C THR A 55 -8.77 3.79 -12.30
N PHE A 56 -7.62 3.21 -12.63
CA PHE A 56 -6.33 3.53 -12.01
C PHE A 56 -5.40 4.26 -12.96
N VAL A 57 -5.19 5.54 -12.66
CA VAL A 57 -4.41 6.44 -13.49
C VAL A 57 -3.06 6.75 -12.85
N PHE A 58 -1.95 6.39 -13.52
CA PHE A 58 -0.61 6.57 -12.96
C PHE A 58 0.46 6.92 -14.00
N GLY A 59 1.65 7.29 -13.50
CA GLY A 59 2.82 7.49 -14.34
C GLY A 59 2.80 8.77 -15.17
N PHE A 60 2.18 9.84 -14.65
CA PHE A 60 2.03 11.08 -15.42
C PHE A 60 3.37 11.71 -15.79
N ARG A 61 3.59 11.93 -17.09
CA ARG A 61 4.81 12.59 -17.60
C ARG A 61 4.45 13.72 -18.56
N THR A 62 4.75 14.95 -18.16
CA THR A 62 4.68 16.14 -19.01
C THR A 62 5.78 16.16 -20.06
N TYR A 63 5.43 16.51 -21.29
CA TYR A 63 6.43 16.85 -22.31
C TYR A 63 7.05 18.21 -22.04
N PHE A 64 8.26 18.41 -22.55
CA PHE A 64 8.90 19.72 -22.58
C PHE A 64 8.05 20.70 -23.39
N GLY A 65 7.90 21.94 -22.90
CA GLY A 65 6.99 22.93 -23.47
C GLY A 65 5.53 22.80 -23.00
N GLY A 66 5.18 21.79 -22.22
CA GLY A 66 3.84 21.67 -21.62
C GLY A 66 2.74 21.31 -22.63
N GLY A 67 1.47 21.45 -22.20
CA GLY A 67 0.28 21.22 -23.06
C GLY A 67 -0.03 19.76 -23.40
N LYS A 68 0.95 18.86 -23.34
CA LYS A 68 0.79 17.41 -23.53
C LYS A 68 1.38 16.63 -22.35
N LYS A 69 0.67 15.59 -21.91
CA LYS A 69 1.12 14.61 -20.91
C LYS A 69 0.86 13.20 -21.42
N THR A 70 1.78 12.27 -21.15
CA THR A 70 1.60 10.83 -21.39
C THR A 70 1.48 10.12 -20.07
N ASP A 71 0.49 9.25 -19.98
CA ASP A 71 0.08 8.59 -18.75
C ASP A 71 -0.34 7.13 -19.06
N PHE A 72 -0.42 6.30 -18.02
CA PHE A 72 -0.90 4.93 -18.11
C PHE A 72 -2.22 4.78 -17.37
N ASP A 73 -3.15 4.04 -17.98
CA ASP A 73 -4.44 3.72 -17.37
C ASP A 73 -4.69 2.22 -17.31
N MET A 74 -5.26 1.79 -16.18
CA MET A 74 -5.72 0.45 -15.92
C MET A 74 -7.18 0.51 -15.46
N ILE A 75 -8.09 0.07 -16.32
CA ILE A 75 -9.52 0.01 -16.01
C ILE A 75 -9.89 -1.43 -15.71
N TYR A 76 -10.23 -1.73 -14.47
CA TYR A 76 -10.76 -3.04 -14.10
C TYR A 76 -12.25 -3.17 -14.45
N VAL A 77 -12.75 -4.39 -14.52
CA VAL A 77 -14.20 -4.63 -14.64
C VAL A 77 -14.87 -4.54 -13.27
N PHE A 78 -14.27 -5.15 -12.24
CA PHE A 78 -14.78 -5.10 -10.86
C PHE A 78 -13.74 -4.62 -9.85
N LEU A 79 -14.22 -4.10 -8.71
CA LEU A 79 -13.39 -3.62 -7.60
C LEU A 79 -12.58 -4.73 -6.92
N ASP A 80 -13.11 -5.96 -6.88
CA ASP A 80 -12.43 -7.06 -6.19
C ASP A 80 -11.15 -7.50 -6.91
N PHE A 81 -11.15 -7.47 -8.24
CA PHE A 81 -9.96 -7.76 -9.05
C PHE A 81 -8.92 -6.65 -8.93
N SER A 82 -9.37 -5.39 -8.81
CA SER A 82 -8.46 -4.28 -8.52
C SER A 82 -7.71 -4.50 -7.21
N LYS A 83 -8.41 -4.83 -6.12
CA LYS A 83 -7.76 -5.05 -4.80
C LYS A 83 -6.79 -6.22 -4.78
N LYS A 84 -7.04 -7.28 -5.57
CA LYS A 84 -6.20 -8.47 -5.64
C LYS A 84 -4.97 -8.28 -6.54
N ASN A 85 -5.16 -7.62 -7.68
CA ASN A 85 -4.17 -7.59 -8.76
C ASN A 85 -3.31 -6.32 -8.78
N GLU A 86 -3.74 -5.23 -8.11
CA GLU A 86 -2.94 -4.01 -8.00
C GLU A 86 -1.88 -4.10 -6.92
N LEU A 87 -0.83 -3.30 -7.09
CA LEU A 87 0.18 -3.16 -6.05
C LEU A 87 -0.36 -2.31 -4.89
N ASN A 88 -0.11 -2.76 -3.65
CA ASN A 88 -0.57 -2.11 -2.42
C ASN A 88 -0.26 -0.60 -2.33
N TYR A 89 0.83 -0.13 -2.94
CA TYR A 89 1.17 1.31 -2.91
C TYR A 89 0.22 2.16 -3.78
N ARG A 90 -0.39 1.59 -4.82
CA ARG A 90 -1.38 2.28 -5.66
C ARG A 90 -2.73 2.31 -4.96
N LEU A 91 -3.12 1.18 -4.36
CA LEU A 91 -4.33 1.11 -3.53
C LEU A 91 -4.29 2.13 -2.39
N ALA A 92 -3.13 2.30 -1.74
CA ALA A 92 -2.93 3.31 -0.70
C ALA A 92 -2.99 4.77 -1.18
N ARG A 93 -2.81 5.03 -2.49
CA ARG A 93 -2.98 6.39 -3.07
C ARG A 93 -4.44 6.71 -3.41
N HIS A 94 -5.28 5.68 -3.49
CA HIS A 94 -6.71 5.78 -3.72
C HIS A 94 -7.51 5.49 -2.43
N ASP A 95 -6.83 5.48 -1.27
CA ASP A 95 -7.42 5.25 0.06
C ASP A 95 -8.15 3.91 0.22
N LEU A 96 -7.86 2.93 -0.65
CA LEU A 96 -8.43 1.58 -0.58
C LEU A 96 -7.65 0.63 0.33
N TYR A 97 -6.45 1.03 0.77
CA TYR A 97 -5.58 0.22 1.60
C TYR A 97 -4.67 1.08 2.49
N GLU A 98 -4.65 0.81 3.78
CA GLU A 98 -3.71 1.44 4.71
C GLU A 98 -2.53 0.54 5.03
N LYS A 99 -1.32 1.01 4.74
CA LYS A 99 -0.09 0.30 5.12
C LYS A 99 0.29 0.65 6.56
N LYS A 100 0.42 -0.37 7.42
CA LYS A 100 1.00 -0.21 8.77
C LYS A 100 2.44 0.31 8.68
N LYS A 101 2.67 1.52 9.19
CA LYS A 101 3.98 2.18 9.17
C LYS A 101 4.78 1.79 10.43
N THR A 102 5.58 0.73 10.34
CA THR A 102 6.63 0.45 11.34
C THR A 102 7.99 0.73 10.72
N SER A 103 8.88 1.38 11.49
CA SER A 103 10.20 1.74 10.97
C SER A 103 11.04 0.49 10.69
N ARG A 104 11.80 0.50 9.58
CA ARG A 104 12.73 -0.59 9.23
C ARG A 104 13.76 -0.83 10.34
N LYS A 105 14.17 0.23 11.07
CA LYS A 105 15.06 0.12 12.24
C LYS A 105 14.39 -0.69 13.35
N GLN A 106 13.17 -0.33 13.74
CA GLN A 106 12.41 -1.04 14.77
C GLN A 106 12.16 -2.50 14.40
N GLN A 107 11.85 -2.81 13.13
CA GLN A 107 11.66 -4.18 12.67
C GLN A 107 12.97 -5.00 12.76
N LYS A 108 14.11 -4.42 12.36
CA LYS A 108 15.42 -5.08 12.44
C LYS A 108 15.85 -5.30 13.88
N GLU A 109 15.67 -4.31 14.75
CA GLU A 109 15.94 -4.45 16.17
C GLU A 109 15.04 -5.52 16.82
N HIS A 110 13.74 -5.53 16.50
CA HIS A 110 12.82 -6.57 16.98
C HIS A 110 13.24 -7.96 16.53
N LYS A 111 13.60 -8.11 15.24
CA LYS A 111 14.13 -9.35 14.69
C LYS A 111 15.40 -9.80 15.43
N ASN A 112 16.33 -8.88 15.69
CA ASN A 112 17.58 -9.19 16.40
C ASN A 112 17.34 -9.57 17.87
N ARG A 113 16.41 -8.90 18.57
CA ARG A 113 16.01 -9.28 19.94
C ARG A 113 15.32 -10.65 19.97
N ARG A 114 14.45 -10.93 18.99
CA ARG A 114 13.73 -12.21 18.86
C ARG A 114 14.65 -13.38 18.53
N LYS A 115 15.76 -13.13 17.83
CA LYS A 115 16.79 -14.16 17.55
C LYS A 115 17.52 -14.64 18.81
N LYS A 116 17.66 -13.80 19.84
CA LYS A 116 18.37 -14.13 21.10
C LYS A 116 17.57 -15.02 22.05
N ILE A 117 16.27 -15.10 21.88
CA ILE A 117 15.34 -15.80 22.78
C ILE A 117 14.80 -17.04 22.08
N SER A 118 14.49 -18.10 22.82
CA SER A 118 14.04 -19.38 22.26
C SER A 118 12.58 -19.71 22.59
N ARG A 119 11.99 -20.64 21.83
CA ARG A 119 10.65 -21.23 22.06
C ARG A 119 9.56 -20.15 22.27
N THR A 120 8.63 -20.39 23.18
CA THR A 120 7.44 -19.57 23.47
C THR A 120 7.80 -18.16 23.96
N ALA A 121 8.98 -17.97 24.55
CA ALA A 121 9.45 -16.67 25.02
C ALA A 121 9.66 -15.65 23.87
N LYS A 122 9.76 -16.09 22.60
CA LYS A 122 9.82 -15.19 21.43
C LYS A 122 8.56 -14.35 21.22
N ALA A 123 7.39 -14.84 21.65
CA ALA A 123 6.12 -14.13 21.52
C ALA A 123 6.02 -12.91 22.47
N HIS A 124 6.76 -12.94 23.57
CA HIS A 124 6.78 -11.88 24.60
C HIS A 124 7.81 -10.78 24.32
N VAL A 125 8.54 -10.85 23.21
CA VAL A 125 9.56 -9.85 22.86
C VAL A 125 8.87 -8.56 22.40
N GLY A 126 8.97 -7.50 23.20
CA GLY A 126 8.45 -6.16 22.88
C GLY A 126 7.08 -5.84 23.48
N THR A 127 6.39 -6.80 24.08
CA THR A 127 5.31 -6.50 25.02
C THR A 127 5.96 -6.08 26.33
N GLY A 128 5.73 -4.84 26.78
CA GLY A 128 6.36 -4.21 27.94
C GLY A 128 6.09 -4.86 29.30
N LYS A 129 5.75 -6.16 29.36
CA LYS A 129 5.84 -6.92 30.59
C LYS A 129 7.32 -7.20 30.81
N LYS A 130 7.98 -6.32 31.59
CA LYS A 130 9.09 -6.77 32.43
C LYS A 130 8.53 -8.00 33.17
N LEU A 131 8.92 -9.20 32.75
CA LEU A 131 8.95 -10.30 33.69
C LEU A 131 9.79 -9.73 34.83
N LYS A 132 9.18 -9.45 35.97
CA LYS A 132 9.94 -9.36 37.21
C LYS A 132 10.80 -10.61 37.15
N GLN A 133 12.12 -10.46 37.13
CA GLN A 133 13.01 -11.56 37.47
C GLN A 133 12.60 -11.94 38.89
N GLY A 134 11.59 -12.81 38.99
CA GLY A 134 11.38 -13.59 40.17
C GLY A 134 12.65 -14.41 40.26
N ARG A 135 13.42 -14.14 41.31
CA ARG A 135 14.25 -15.14 41.95
C ARG A 135 13.39 -16.40 42.10
N VAL A 136 13.47 -17.30 41.14
CA VAL A 136 12.94 -18.67 41.27
C VAL A 136 14.14 -19.60 41.42
N CYS A 137 15.04 -19.20 42.31
CA CYS A 137 16.22 -19.83 42.90
C CYS A 137 16.53 -18.79 44.00
N ASP A 138 16.09 -18.89 45.25
CA ASP A 138 16.88 -19.52 46.32
C ASP A 138 16.06 -19.70 47.62
N ASP A 139 14.78 -19.31 47.67
CA ASP A 139 14.03 -19.25 48.95
C ASP A 139 13.32 -20.56 49.34
N PHE A 140 13.36 -21.61 48.52
CA PHE A 140 12.74 -22.90 48.87
C PHE A 140 13.69 -23.89 49.55
N PHE A 141 14.98 -23.57 49.67
CA PHE A 141 15.98 -24.46 50.28
C PHE A 141 16.36 -24.08 51.72
N PHE A 142 16.10 -22.85 52.17
CA PHE A 142 16.50 -22.42 53.52
C PHE A 142 15.45 -22.64 54.62
N SER A 143 14.17 -22.84 54.26
CA SER A 143 13.10 -23.04 55.26
C SER A 143 13.01 -24.48 55.81
N LYS A 144 13.69 -25.47 55.21
CA LYS A 144 13.62 -26.87 55.66
C LYS A 144 14.78 -27.32 56.55
N CYS A 145 15.84 -26.52 56.70
CA CYS A 145 16.95 -26.84 57.62
C CYS A 145 16.81 -26.21 59.02
N ALA A 146 15.79 -25.38 59.28
CA ALA A 146 15.63 -24.68 60.56
C ALA A 146 14.73 -25.42 61.59
N ASN A 147 14.17 -26.59 61.26
CA ASN A 147 13.29 -27.35 62.15
C ASN A 147 13.70 -28.83 62.25
N PHE A 148 14.98 -29.07 62.53
CA PHE A 148 15.45 -30.37 63.03
C PHE A 148 16.44 -30.12 64.17
N SER A 149 15.87 -29.82 65.34
CA SER A 149 16.49 -29.93 66.65
C SER A 149 15.70 -30.95 67.44
#